data_AF-A0A8H7ZY20-F1
#
_entry.id   AF-A0A8H7ZY20-F1
#
_cell.length_a   1.000
_cell.length_b   1.000
_cell.length_c   1.000
_cell.angle_alpha   90.00
_cell.angle_beta   90.00
_cell.angle_gamma   90.00
#
_symmetry.space_group_name_H-M   'P 1'
#
loop_
_entity.id
_entity.type
_entity.pdbx_description
1 polymer ?
#
loop_
_entity_poly.entity_id
_entity_poly.type
_entity_poly.pdbx_seq_one_letter_code
_entity_poly.pdbx_strand_id
1 'polypeptide(L)'
;MKQRVAMRCDAFDFERQLGFYGSYHHQWLNKPDQTASAQLIHLFCVPCIAWTSLVWLSNTGPLPPLAVLEQYVAPYGFEVNLGFAVAVLYGLYYVLLEPVAGVGTIAASGIFMFASKTATSYLASNPNANTVATVLHVVAWLLQFIGHGAAEGRAPALLDNPLQGWGLAEPSYGPHFSFATVSFITD
;
A
#
# COMPACT_ATOMS: atom_id res chain seq x y z
N MET A 1 -18.91 34.82 -15.74
CA MET A 1 -19.31 33.45 -16.13
C MET A 1 -18.79 32.52 -15.05
N LYS A 2 -19.67 31.96 -14.20
CA LYS A 2 -19.28 31.12 -13.05
C LYS A 2 -18.71 29.80 -13.59
N GLN A 3 -17.41 29.56 -13.42
CA GLN A 3 -16.82 28.25 -13.68
C GLN A 3 -17.42 27.26 -12.68
N ARG A 4 -18.13 26.25 -13.20
CA ARG A 4 -18.56 25.11 -12.40
C ARG A 4 -17.30 24.32 -12.05
N VAL A 5 -16.91 24.32 -10.77
CA VAL A 5 -15.91 23.39 -10.26
C VAL A 5 -16.54 22.01 -10.35
N ALA A 6 -16.14 21.25 -11.37
CA ALA A 6 -16.45 19.83 -11.44
C ALA A 6 -15.77 19.17 -10.23
N MET A 7 -16.56 18.56 -9.37
CA MET A 7 -16.08 17.75 -8.26
C MET A 7 -15.38 16.53 -8.86
N ARG A 8 -14.05 16.62 -9.02
CA ARG A 8 -13.20 15.51 -9.46
C ARG A 8 -12.96 14.63 -8.23
N CYS A 9 -13.11 13.32 -8.38
CA CYS A 9 -12.79 12.36 -7.31
C CYS A 9 -11.27 12.44 -7.05
N ASP A 10 -10.90 12.94 -5.88
CA ASP A 10 -9.52 13.22 -5.52
C ASP A 10 -8.66 11.95 -5.35
N ALA A 11 -9.26 10.76 -5.35
CA ALA A 11 -8.56 9.47 -5.29
C ALA A 11 -7.72 9.14 -6.54
N PHE A 12 -7.98 9.81 -7.67
CA PHE A 12 -7.25 9.59 -8.94
C PHE A 12 -6.45 10.84 -9.37
N ASP A 13 -6.24 11.80 -8.46
CA ASP A 13 -5.45 12.99 -8.73
C ASP A 13 -3.99 12.76 -8.33
N PHE A 14 -3.18 12.41 -9.33
CA PHE A 14 -1.76 12.08 -9.17
C PHE A 14 -0.92 13.24 -8.61
N GLU A 15 -1.13 14.49 -9.06
CA GLU A 15 -0.35 15.64 -8.58
C GLU A 15 -0.61 15.91 -7.10
N ARG A 16 -1.85 15.68 -6.66
CA ARG A 16 -2.21 15.77 -5.24
C ARG A 16 -1.62 14.65 -4.40
N GLN A 17 -1.69 13.40 -4.86
CA GLN A 17 -1.10 12.28 -4.16
C GLN A 17 0.43 12.39 -4.09
N LEU A 18 1.07 12.80 -5.19
CA LEU A 18 2.52 13.00 -5.25
C LEU A 18 2.97 14.25 -4.49
N GLY A 19 2.16 15.30 -4.42
CA GLY A 19 2.42 16.48 -3.58
C GLY A 19 2.35 16.17 -2.09
N PHE A 20 1.37 15.36 -1.66
CA PHE A 20 1.32 14.83 -0.30
C PHE A 20 2.49 13.91 0.01
N TYR A 21 2.82 13.00 -0.90
CA TYR A 21 3.99 12.12 -0.77
C TYR A 21 5.30 12.94 -0.73
N GLY A 22 5.50 13.86 -1.67
CA GLY A 22 6.69 14.70 -1.79
C GLY A 22 6.90 15.65 -0.60
N SER A 23 5.84 16.28 -0.09
CA SER A 23 5.95 17.11 1.12
C SER A 23 6.26 16.30 2.39
N TYR A 24 5.79 15.05 2.47
CA TYR A 24 6.19 14.10 3.51
C TYR A 24 7.67 13.69 3.36
N HIS A 25 8.12 13.53 2.11
CA HIS A 25 9.49 13.17 1.72
C HIS A 25 10.40 14.36 1.39
N HIS A 26 10.15 15.58 1.87
CA HIS A 26 11.19 16.62 1.91
C HIS A 26 11.79 16.80 3.31
N GLN A 27 11.19 16.16 4.33
CA GLN A 27 11.65 16.24 5.73
C GLN A 27 12.59 15.09 6.15
N TRP A 28 12.76 14.04 5.34
CA TRP A 28 13.58 12.85 5.68
C TRP A 28 15.09 13.09 5.61
N LEU A 29 15.57 13.95 4.71
CA LEU A 29 17.00 14.25 4.56
C LEU A 29 17.58 15.09 5.71
N ASN A 30 16.73 15.71 6.53
CA ASN A 30 17.14 16.69 7.54
C ASN A 30 16.94 16.23 9.00
N LYS A 31 16.56 14.97 9.27
CA LYS A 31 16.38 14.43 10.63
C LYS A 31 17.37 13.29 10.90
N PRO A 32 18.55 13.57 11.50
CA PRO A 32 19.64 12.60 11.62
C PRO A 32 19.45 11.51 12.68
N ASP A 33 18.34 11.50 13.42
CA ASP A 33 18.18 10.67 14.61
C ASP A 33 16.70 10.24 14.70
N GLN A 34 16.45 8.93 14.78
CA GLN A 34 15.14 8.25 14.94
C GLN A 34 14.16 8.22 13.75
N THR A 35 13.99 9.26 12.94
CA THR A 35 12.98 9.21 11.84
C THR A 35 13.37 8.23 10.72
N ALA A 36 14.66 8.10 10.43
CA ALA A 36 15.16 7.15 9.41
C ALA A 36 14.92 5.68 9.81
N SER A 37 15.01 5.32 11.09
CA SER A 37 14.76 3.94 11.54
C SER A 37 13.28 3.58 11.49
N ALA A 38 12.37 4.51 11.83
CA ALA A 38 10.93 4.30 11.68
C ALA A 38 10.52 4.06 10.23
N GLN A 39 11.10 4.82 9.30
CA GLN A 39 10.85 4.65 7.86
C GLN A 39 11.39 3.33 7.31
N LEU A 40 12.58 2.89 7.76
CA LEU A 40 13.10 1.57 7.40
C LEU A 40 12.21 0.45 7.95
N ILE A 41 11.72 0.57 9.19
CA ILE A 41 10.76 -0.37 9.77
C ILE A 41 9.52 -0.46 8.87
N HIS A 42 8.97 0.67 8.43
CA HIS A 42 7.82 0.70 7.52
C HIS A 42 8.13 0.04 6.17
N LEU A 43 9.27 0.37 5.56
CA LEU A 43 9.72 -0.17 4.27
C LEU A 43 9.82 -1.71 4.28
N PHE A 44 10.19 -2.33 5.40
CA PHE A 44 10.29 -3.79 5.50
C PHE A 44 9.02 -4.45 6.06
N CYS A 45 8.36 -3.83 7.04
CA CYS A 45 7.20 -4.42 7.71
C CYS A 45 5.94 -4.38 6.84
N VAL A 46 5.73 -3.32 6.04
CA VAL A 46 4.55 -3.23 5.16
C VAL A 46 4.55 -4.33 4.09
N PRO A 47 5.64 -4.55 3.31
CA PRO A 47 5.68 -5.69 2.39
C PRO A 47 5.52 -7.04 3.09
N CYS A 48 6.05 -7.20 4.31
CA CYS A 48 5.87 -8.41 5.11
C CYS A 48 4.40 -8.65 5.49
N ILE A 49 3.69 -7.60 5.93
CA ILE A 49 2.26 -7.65 6.26
C ILE A 49 1.43 -7.95 5.01
N ALA A 50 1.72 -7.30 3.89
CA ALA A 50 1.06 -7.57 2.62
C ALA A 50 1.24 -9.04 2.21
N TRP A 51 2.48 -9.54 2.25
CA TRP A 51 2.79 -10.92 1.87
C TRP A 51 2.14 -11.96 2.79
N THR A 52 2.19 -11.77 4.11
CA THR A 52 1.52 -12.67 5.07
C THR A 52 0.01 -12.67 4.91
N SER A 53 -0.59 -11.53 4.53
CA SER A 53 -2.01 -11.45 4.19
C SER A 53 -2.33 -12.26 2.94
N LEU A 54 -1.47 -12.20 1.91
CA LEU A 54 -1.62 -13.03 0.70
C LEU A 54 -1.51 -14.52 1.02
N VAL A 55 -0.64 -14.94 1.96
CA VAL A 55 -0.56 -16.36 2.41
C VAL A 55 -1.91 -16.80 2.97
N TRP A 56 -2.55 -15.99 3.81
CA TRP A 56 -3.87 -16.32 4.34
C TRP A 56 -4.93 -16.39 3.25
N LEU A 57 -4.97 -15.40 2.34
CA LEU A 57 -5.92 -15.38 1.23
C LEU A 57 -5.73 -16.56 0.27
N SER A 58 -4.51 -17.08 0.12
CA SER A 58 -4.26 -18.29 -0.67
C SER A 58 -4.92 -19.56 -0.10
N ASN A 59 -5.33 -19.59 1.17
CA ASN A 59 -6.05 -20.74 1.74
C ASN A 59 -7.44 -20.96 1.13
N THR A 60 -7.99 -20.01 0.35
CA THR A 60 -9.25 -20.26 -0.36
C THR A 60 -9.13 -21.37 -1.41
N GLY A 61 -7.90 -21.67 -1.86
CA GLY A 61 -7.65 -22.52 -3.01
C GLY A 61 -8.22 -21.92 -4.31
N PRO A 62 -8.34 -22.73 -5.37
CA PRO A 62 -8.82 -22.29 -6.67
C PRO A 62 -10.26 -21.76 -6.59
N LEU A 63 -10.49 -20.56 -7.14
CA LEU A 63 -11.79 -19.90 -7.14
C LEU A 63 -12.64 -20.40 -8.32
N PRO A 64 -13.74 -21.15 -8.09
CA PRO A 64 -14.55 -21.71 -9.18
C PRO A 64 -15.10 -20.67 -10.17
N PRO A 65 -15.57 -19.47 -9.74
CA PRO A 65 -16.03 -18.44 -10.68
C PRO A 65 -14.95 -17.93 -11.65
N LEU A 66 -13.68 -18.11 -11.31
CA LEU A 66 -12.53 -17.64 -12.09
C LEU A 66 -11.74 -18.81 -12.71
N ALA A 67 -12.27 -20.03 -12.69
CA ALA A 67 -11.57 -21.23 -13.16
C ALA A 67 -11.14 -21.14 -14.64
N VAL A 68 -11.85 -20.36 -15.46
CA VAL A 68 -11.46 -20.12 -16.87
C VAL A 68 -10.11 -19.40 -16.99
N LEU A 69 -9.71 -18.62 -15.98
CA LEU A 69 -8.45 -17.89 -15.97
C LEU A 69 -7.25 -18.78 -15.66
N GLU A 70 -7.48 -19.89 -14.95
CA GLU A 70 -6.44 -20.83 -14.51
C GLU A 70 -5.58 -21.31 -15.69
N GLN A 71 -6.21 -21.63 -16.83
CA GLN A 71 -5.51 -22.13 -18.03
C GLN A 71 -4.48 -21.12 -18.59
N TYR A 72 -4.67 -19.82 -18.35
CA TYR A 72 -3.79 -18.76 -18.85
C TYR A 72 -2.65 -18.44 -17.88
N VAL A 73 -2.84 -18.72 -16.58
CA VAL A 73 -1.89 -18.29 -15.53
C VAL A 73 -1.10 -19.45 -14.93
N ALA A 74 -1.64 -20.67 -14.98
CA ALA A 74 -0.98 -21.89 -14.52
C ALA A 74 0.39 -22.14 -15.19
N PRO A 75 0.59 -21.91 -16.52
CA PRO A 75 1.90 -22.06 -17.14
C PRO A 75 2.99 -21.15 -16.55
N TYR A 76 2.59 -20.05 -15.91
CA TYR A 76 3.48 -19.10 -15.26
C TYR A 76 3.66 -19.39 -13.75
N GLY A 77 3.03 -20.48 -13.25
CA GLY A 77 3.10 -20.93 -11.87
C GLY A 77 2.23 -20.12 -10.92
N PHE A 78 1.11 -19.59 -11.40
CA PHE A 78 0.07 -18.98 -10.58
C PHE A 78 -1.11 -19.92 -10.43
N GLU A 79 -1.76 -19.84 -9.28
CA GLU A 79 -3.05 -20.48 -8.99
C GLU A 79 -4.07 -19.38 -8.76
N VAL A 80 -5.26 -19.49 -9.36
CA VAL A 80 -6.33 -18.50 -9.24
C VAL A 80 -7.06 -18.68 -7.91
N ASN A 81 -6.40 -18.30 -6.82
CA ASN A 81 -6.97 -18.19 -5.48
C ASN A 81 -7.30 -16.73 -5.12
N LEU A 82 -7.83 -16.49 -3.91
CA LEU A 82 -8.19 -15.14 -3.48
C LEU A 82 -6.96 -14.23 -3.33
N GLY A 83 -5.79 -14.76 -2.97
CA GLY A 83 -4.53 -14.02 -2.96
C GLY A 83 -4.16 -13.50 -4.36
N PHE A 84 -4.32 -14.34 -5.38
CA PHE A 84 -4.13 -13.95 -6.78
C PHE A 84 -5.11 -12.86 -7.21
N ALA A 85 -6.40 -13.01 -6.90
CA ALA A 85 -7.41 -12.01 -7.24
C ALA A 85 -7.10 -10.64 -6.60
N VAL A 86 -6.71 -10.63 -5.32
CA VAL A 86 -6.31 -9.39 -4.62
C VAL A 86 -5.06 -8.77 -5.23
N ALA A 87 -4.06 -9.56 -5.60
CA ALA A 87 -2.85 -9.06 -6.25
C ALA A 87 -3.13 -8.44 -7.63
N VAL A 88 -4.03 -9.04 -8.41
CA VAL A 88 -4.50 -8.46 -9.67
C VAL A 88 -5.23 -7.14 -9.44
N LEU A 89 -6.14 -7.09 -8.46
CA LEU A 89 -6.88 -5.86 -8.14
C LEU A 89 -5.93 -4.73 -7.70
N TYR A 90 -4.97 -5.02 -6.82
CA TYR A 90 -3.96 -4.05 -6.40
C TYR A 90 -3.03 -3.64 -7.54
N GLY A 91 -2.58 -4.57 -8.39
CA GLY A 91 -1.79 -4.24 -9.57
C GLY A 91 -2.54 -3.32 -10.53
N LEU A 92 -3.80 -3.63 -10.82
CA LEU A 92 -4.67 -2.78 -11.65
C LEU A 92 -4.87 -1.40 -11.02
N TYR A 93 -5.09 -1.33 -9.71
CA TYR A 93 -5.19 -0.06 -8.98
C TYR A 93 -3.95 0.81 -9.21
N TYR A 94 -2.74 0.27 -9.05
CA TYR A 94 -1.51 1.02 -9.27
C TYR A 94 -1.29 1.42 -10.74
N VAL A 95 -1.65 0.56 -11.70
CA VAL A 95 -1.64 0.92 -13.13
C VAL A 95 -2.58 2.08 -13.44
N LEU A 96 -3.76 2.09 -12.82
CA LEU A 96 -4.76 3.15 -13.02
C LEU A 96 -4.39 4.46 -12.33
N LEU A 97 -3.63 4.43 -11.23
CA LEU A 97 -3.18 5.64 -10.53
C LEU A 97 -2.20 6.47 -11.37
N GLU A 98 -1.27 5.81 -12.07
CA GLU A 98 -0.31 6.52 -12.93
C GLU A 98 -0.09 5.76 -14.25
N PRO A 99 -1.04 5.84 -15.19
CA PRO A 99 -0.93 5.15 -16.47
C PRO A 99 0.23 5.68 -17.33
N VAL A 100 0.75 6.87 -17.01
CA VAL A 100 1.87 7.53 -17.72
C VAL A 100 3.24 7.19 -17.10
N ALA A 101 3.30 6.69 -15.86
CA ALA A 101 4.55 6.28 -15.20
C ALA A 101 5.28 5.13 -15.88
N GLY A 102 4.55 4.36 -16.69
CA GLY A 102 5.01 3.16 -17.38
C GLY A 102 5.75 2.18 -16.46
N VAL A 103 7.07 2.34 -16.36
CA VAL A 103 7.98 1.43 -15.65
C VAL A 103 7.66 1.32 -14.15
N GLY A 104 7.30 2.41 -13.49
CA GLY A 104 7.01 2.41 -12.04
C GLY A 104 5.77 1.59 -11.68
N THR A 105 4.69 1.76 -12.44
CA THR A 105 3.43 1.03 -12.22
C THR A 105 3.51 -0.42 -12.66
N ILE A 106 4.26 -0.72 -13.72
CA ILE A 106 4.58 -2.09 -14.14
C ILE A 106 5.43 -2.82 -13.08
N ALA A 107 6.45 -2.15 -12.53
CA ALA A 107 7.29 -2.72 -11.48
C ALA A 107 6.48 -3.00 -10.20
N ALA A 108 5.66 -2.05 -9.75
CA ALA A 108 4.79 -2.23 -8.59
C ALA A 108 3.80 -3.39 -8.80
N SER A 109 3.16 -3.47 -9.96
CA SER A 109 2.26 -4.57 -10.30
C SER A 109 2.97 -5.92 -10.34
N GLY A 110 4.17 -5.96 -10.93
CA GLY A 110 5.01 -7.16 -10.95
C GLY A 110 5.39 -7.66 -9.56
N ILE A 111 5.69 -6.74 -8.62
CA ILE A 111 5.99 -7.06 -7.22
C ILE A 111 4.79 -7.72 -6.54
N PHE A 112 3.57 -7.18 -6.71
CA PHE A 112 2.36 -7.78 -6.13
C PHE A 112 2.06 -9.16 -6.70
N MET A 113 2.22 -9.34 -8.01
CA MET A 113 2.05 -10.66 -8.64
C MET A 113 3.09 -11.65 -8.11
N PHE A 114 4.36 -11.25 -8.04
CA PHE A 114 5.42 -12.09 -7.46
C PHE A 114 5.15 -12.45 -6.00
N ALA A 115 4.66 -11.50 -5.20
CA ALA A 115 4.27 -11.73 -3.81
C ALA A 115 3.12 -12.77 -3.71
N SER A 116 2.10 -12.68 -4.56
CA SER A 116 1.00 -13.66 -4.59
C SER A 116 1.48 -15.06 -4.95
N LYS A 117 2.39 -15.18 -5.93
CA LYS A 117 2.95 -16.47 -6.34
C LYS A 117 3.75 -17.11 -5.22
N THR A 118 4.64 -16.33 -4.60
CA THR A 118 5.49 -16.83 -3.50
C THR A 118 4.66 -17.17 -2.26
N ALA A 119 3.61 -16.41 -1.96
CA ALA A 119 2.69 -16.70 -0.86
C ALA A 119 1.97 -18.05 -1.07
N THR A 120 1.43 -18.28 -2.27
CA THR A 120 0.75 -19.54 -2.63
C THR A 120 1.74 -20.71 -2.59
N SER A 121 2.93 -20.54 -3.17
CA SER A 121 3.97 -21.57 -3.17
C SER A 121 4.48 -21.89 -1.75
N TYR A 122 4.58 -20.89 -0.88
CA TYR A 122 4.97 -21.06 0.52
C TYR A 122 3.90 -21.82 1.30
N LEU A 123 2.62 -21.48 1.10
CA LEU A 123 1.49 -22.19 1.70
C LEU A 123 1.49 -23.68 1.30
N ALA A 124 1.73 -23.97 0.03
CA ALA A 124 1.75 -25.34 -0.48
C ALA A 124 2.96 -26.17 0.02
N SER A 125 4.10 -25.52 0.30
CA SER A 125 5.36 -26.20 0.67
C SER A 125 5.62 -26.27 2.17
N ASN A 126 4.93 -25.47 2.99
CA ASN A 126 5.15 -25.42 4.43
C ASN A 126 3.86 -25.74 5.22
N PRO A 127 3.80 -26.85 5.96
CA PRO A 127 2.62 -27.21 6.76
C PRO A 127 2.31 -26.20 7.87
N ASN A 128 3.31 -25.42 8.29
CA ASN A 128 3.18 -24.38 9.31
C ASN A 128 3.03 -22.98 8.71
N ALA A 129 2.79 -22.85 7.40
CA ALA A 129 2.77 -21.56 6.71
C ALA A 129 1.83 -20.54 7.37
N ASN A 130 0.63 -20.95 7.77
CA ASN A 130 -0.34 -20.08 8.44
C ASN A 130 0.15 -19.60 9.82
N THR A 131 0.80 -20.48 10.59
CA THR A 131 1.40 -20.12 11.88
C THR A 131 2.54 -19.14 11.70
N VAL A 132 3.44 -19.40 10.76
CA VAL A 132 4.57 -18.50 10.47
C VAL A 132 4.06 -17.14 9.97
N ALA A 133 3.09 -17.15 9.05
CA ALA A 133 2.47 -15.92 8.56
C ALA A 133 1.85 -15.12 9.71
N THR A 134 1.16 -15.77 10.64
CA THR A 134 0.58 -15.11 11.82
C THR A 134 1.62 -14.49 12.71
N VAL A 135 2.67 -15.22 13.06
CA VAL A 135 3.76 -14.70 13.90
C VAL A 135 4.44 -13.50 13.23
N LEU A 136 4.78 -13.63 11.94
CA LEU A 136 5.41 -12.55 11.18
C LEU A 136 4.49 -11.33 11.07
N HIS A 137 3.21 -11.52 10.80
CA HIS A 137 2.23 -10.44 10.66
C HIS A 137 2.10 -9.65 11.96
N VAL A 138 1.97 -10.34 13.10
CA VAL A 138 1.89 -9.71 14.42
C VAL A 138 3.18 -8.97 14.76
N VAL A 139 4.34 -9.61 14.58
CA VAL A 139 5.65 -8.97 14.86
C VAL A 139 5.85 -7.73 13.99
N ALA A 140 5.52 -7.79 12.69
CA ALA A 140 5.63 -6.67 11.78
C ALA A 140 4.73 -5.49 12.20
N TRP A 141 3.50 -5.75 12.64
CA TRP A 141 2.63 -4.70 13.17
C TRP A 141 3.16 -4.10 14.47
N LEU A 142 3.64 -4.93 15.41
CA LEU A 142 4.25 -4.44 16.65
C LEU A 142 5.45 -3.55 16.37
N LEU A 143 6.33 -3.96 15.44
CA LEU A 143 7.47 -3.14 15.02
C LEU A 143 7.03 -1.83 14.39
N GLN A 144 6.00 -1.83 13.52
CA GLN A 144 5.46 -0.57 12.97
C GLN A 144 4.89 0.34 14.04
N PHE A 145 4.15 -0.18 15.01
CA PHE A 145 3.61 0.64 16.10
C PHE A 145 4.72 1.21 16.99
N ILE A 146 5.77 0.43 17.26
CA ILE A 146 6.94 0.92 17.99
C ILE A 146 7.68 1.98 17.17
N GLY A 147 7.88 1.75 15.87
CA GLY A 147 8.56 2.70 14.97
C GLY A 147 7.83 4.04 14.89
N HIS A 148 6.52 4.03 14.66
CA HIS A 148 5.73 5.27 14.61
C HIS A 148 5.56 5.93 16.00
N GLY A 149 5.30 5.13 17.03
CA GLY A 149 5.02 5.63 18.38
C GLY A 149 6.25 6.17 19.12
N ALA A 150 7.40 5.48 19.02
CA ALA A 150 8.61 5.83 19.76
C ALA A 150 9.50 6.86 19.05
N ALA A 151 9.55 6.85 17.71
CA ALA A 151 10.48 7.68 16.94
C ALA A 151 9.83 8.87 16.21
N GLU A 152 8.51 8.84 15.96
CA GLU A 152 7.82 9.96 15.30
C GLU A 152 6.85 10.70 16.24
N GLY A 153 6.48 10.13 17.39
CA GLY A 153 5.56 10.73 18.35
C GLY A 153 4.15 10.98 17.79
N ARG A 154 3.81 10.33 16.67
CA ARG A 154 2.52 10.46 15.97
C ARG A 154 1.73 9.18 16.12
N ALA A 155 0.41 9.32 16.22
CA ALA A 155 -0.49 8.17 16.13
C ALA A 155 -0.35 7.52 14.75
N PRO A 156 -0.36 6.17 14.66
CA PRO A 156 -0.34 5.48 13.37
C PRO A 156 -1.54 5.91 12.53
N ALA A 157 -1.32 6.22 11.24
CA ALA A 157 -2.35 6.69 10.31
C ALA A 157 -3.57 5.75 10.21
N LEU A 158 -3.42 4.48 10.62
CA LEU A 158 -4.51 3.51 10.76
C LEU A 158 -5.60 3.96 11.77
N LEU A 159 -5.22 4.68 12.82
CA LEU A 159 -6.16 5.21 13.83
C LEU A 159 -6.84 6.51 13.39
N ASP A 160 -6.20 7.26 12.49
CA ASP A 160 -6.72 8.55 12.01
C ASP A 160 -7.56 8.38 10.74
N ASN A 161 -7.18 7.45 9.85
CA ASN A 161 -7.91 7.10 8.64
C ASN A 161 -7.63 5.63 8.26
N PRO A 162 -8.50 4.68 8.66
CA PRO A 162 -8.32 3.26 8.35
C PRO A 162 -8.17 2.98 6.85
N LEU A 163 -8.83 3.76 5.99
CA LEU A 163 -8.73 3.58 4.53
C LEU A 163 -7.35 4.01 3.98
N GLN A 164 -6.73 5.01 4.61
CA GLN A 164 -5.37 5.43 4.26
C GLN A 164 -4.32 4.39 4.65
N GLY A 165 -4.48 3.74 5.81
CA GLY A 165 -3.55 2.70 6.26
C GLY A 165 -3.56 1.43 5.40
N TRP A 166 -4.59 1.23 4.56
CA TRP A 166 -4.69 0.12 3.60
C TRP A 166 -4.23 0.51 2.19
N GLY A 167 -3.81 1.77 1.99
CA GLY A 167 -3.41 2.30 0.68
C GLY A 167 -4.59 2.69 -0.23
N LEU A 168 -5.78 2.94 0.32
CA LEU A 168 -7.01 3.23 -0.43
C LEU A 168 -7.53 4.67 -0.24
N ALA A 169 -6.69 5.64 0.12
CA ALA A 169 -7.18 6.96 0.53
C ALA A 169 -7.91 7.74 -0.58
N GLU A 170 -9.21 7.95 -0.38
CA GLU A 170 -9.94 9.14 -0.84
C GLU A 170 -9.58 10.32 0.08
N PRO A 171 -9.28 11.53 -0.46
CA PRO A 171 -9.09 12.72 0.37
C PRO A 171 -10.40 13.16 1.04
N SER A 172 -10.51 12.86 2.32
CA SER A 172 -11.60 13.35 3.16
C SER A 172 -11.47 14.87 3.36
N TYR A 173 -12.32 15.65 2.69
CA TYR A 173 -12.56 17.05 3.04
C TYR A 173 -13.33 17.14 4.37
N GLY A 174 -12.76 17.85 5.34
CA GLY A 174 -13.47 18.43 6.48
C GLY A 174 -13.41 19.97 6.40
N PRO A 175 -14.49 20.71 6.72
CA PRO A 175 -14.71 22.07 6.24
C PRO A 175 -14.14 23.12 7.20
N HIS A 176 -12.90 23.56 6.98
CA HIS A 176 -12.46 24.86 7.50
C HIS A 176 -11.65 25.60 6.45
N PHE A 177 -12.33 26.57 5.81
CA PHE A 177 -11.70 27.74 5.22
C PHE A 177 -10.73 28.37 6.22
N SER A 178 -9.49 28.65 5.81
CA SER A 178 -9.05 30.04 5.65
C SER A 178 -7.74 30.09 4.88
N PHE A 179 -7.76 30.82 3.77
CA PHE A 179 -6.59 31.53 3.27
C PHE A 179 -5.96 32.30 4.44
N ALA A 180 -4.73 31.99 4.80
CA ALA A 180 -3.90 32.83 5.65
C ALA A 180 -2.49 32.83 5.05
N THR A 181 -2.28 33.86 4.22
CA THR A 181 -1.05 34.65 4.20
C THR A 181 0.20 33.97 3.63
N VAL A 182 0.31 34.11 2.31
CA VAL A 182 1.57 34.49 1.65
C VAL A 182 2.14 35.74 2.36
N SER A 183 3.23 35.55 3.09
CA SER A 183 4.25 36.52 3.58
C SER A 183 4.96 35.74 4.69
N PHE A 184 6.21 35.32 4.55
CA PHE A 184 7.40 36.17 4.50
C PHE A 184 8.44 35.60 3.53
N ILE A 185 8.59 36.27 2.39
CA ILE A 185 9.91 36.50 1.78
C ILE A 185 10.26 37.93 2.20
N THR A 186 11.23 38.08 3.09
CA THR A 186 12.23 39.15 3.07
C THR A 186 13.38 38.71 3.98
N ASP A 187 14.54 38.56 3.35
CA ASP A 187 15.91 38.37 3.87
C ASP A 187 16.29 37.04 4.54
#